data_AF-C5DQC4-F1
#
_entry.id   AF-C5DQC4-F1
#
_cell.length_a   1.000
_cell.length_b   1.000
_cell.length_c   1.000
_cell.angle_alpha   90.00
_cell.angle_beta   90.00
_cell.angle_gamma   90.00
#
_symmetry.space_group_name_H-M   'P 1'
#
loop_
_entity.id
_entity.type
_entity.pdbx_description
1 polymer ?
#
loop_
_entity_poly.entity_id
_entity_poly.type
_entity_poly.pdbx_seq_one_letter_code
_entity_poly.pdbx_strand_id
1 'polypeptide(L)'
;MVVLTRKLLRDWKSLNRHYSHFSARENALFCIRPQDSNLHIWHLVIFNPVTKVEVYLKLYIGDEDEPSIILKCLTPNTLFPIGRSVSLTHLNYFLVEDGFLPLLQQIWRLFFDNCEQMGNSRLTFAWNRIMCKEFKIHFPELLGNLVSGDYSMVKNYYNASGVANPNDVMDDTQPVLTTPIQCHSSNGDTTNTIACDDFPRSQKRQRSTGESVDFITPGSDDDDGTPLRKRLRR
;
A
#
# COMPACT_ATOMS: atom_id res chain seq x y z
N MET A 1 17.99 -0.96 -17.88
CA MET A 1 17.10 -1.27 -16.74
C MET A 1 16.25 -0.03 -16.40
N VAL A 2 15.37 0.41 -17.32
CA VAL A 2 14.49 1.61 -17.15
C VAL A 2 13.28 1.55 -18.12
N VAL A 3 12.96 0.39 -18.70
CA VAL A 3 12.02 0.33 -19.83
C VAL A 3 10.59 0.47 -19.35
N LEU A 4 10.23 -0.24 -18.28
CA LEU A 4 8.88 -0.18 -17.69
C LEU A 4 8.64 1.19 -17.07
N THR A 5 9.57 1.67 -16.24
CA THR A 5 9.44 2.98 -15.61
C THR A 5 9.27 4.11 -16.63
N ARG A 6 10.03 4.07 -17.75
CA ARG A 6 9.87 5.04 -18.86
C ARG A 6 8.53 4.88 -19.58
N LYS A 7 8.07 3.64 -19.79
CA LYS A 7 6.75 3.35 -20.37
C LYS A 7 5.64 3.96 -19.51
N LEU A 8 5.63 3.67 -18.21
CA LEU A 8 4.67 4.21 -17.25
C LEU A 8 4.64 5.74 -17.24
N LEU A 9 5.81 6.39 -17.19
CA LEU A 9 5.89 7.85 -17.21
C LEU A 9 5.42 8.46 -18.54
N ARG A 10 5.72 7.80 -19.67
CA ARG A 10 5.24 8.23 -20.99
C ARG A 10 3.73 8.10 -21.08
N ASP A 11 3.18 6.98 -20.65
CA ASP A 11 1.74 6.70 -20.65
C ASP A 11 1.02 7.66 -19.72
N TRP A 12 1.56 7.92 -18.51
CA TRP A 12 1.05 8.93 -17.59
C TRP A 12 1.05 10.34 -18.18
N LYS A 13 2.13 10.76 -18.84
CA LYS A 13 2.16 12.06 -19.54
C LYS A 13 1.12 12.12 -20.65
N SER A 14 0.94 11.02 -21.38
CA SER A 14 -0.09 10.92 -22.42
C SER A 14 -1.49 11.04 -21.80
N LEU A 15 -1.76 10.30 -20.72
CA LEU A 15 -3.00 10.40 -19.96
C LEU A 15 -3.26 11.84 -19.53
N ASN A 16 -2.31 12.51 -18.89
CA ASN A 16 -2.51 13.89 -18.45
C ASN A 16 -2.74 14.88 -19.60
N ARG A 17 -2.17 14.65 -20.80
CA ARG A 17 -2.42 15.53 -21.96
C ARG A 17 -3.77 15.31 -22.60
N HIS A 18 -4.23 14.07 -22.68
CA HIS A 18 -5.52 13.74 -23.29
C HIS A 18 -6.68 13.96 -22.30
N TYR A 19 -6.41 13.79 -21.01
CA TYR A 19 -7.37 13.92 -19.92
C TYR A 19 -7.23 15.21 -19.09
N SER A 20 -6.32 16.14 -19.44
CA SER A 20 -6.27 17.49 -18.84
C SER A 20 -7.59 18.26 -19.01
N HIS A 21 -8.36 17.92 -20.03
CA HIS A 21 -9.71 18.46 -20.24
C HIS A 21 -10.79 17.80 -19.35
N PHE A 22 -10.49 16.63 -18.75
CA PHE A 22 -11.39 15.91 -17.83
C PHE A 22 -11.15 16.26 -16.37
N SER A 23 -9.99 16.80 -15.99
CA SER A 23 -9.72 17.33 -14.64
C SER A 23 -10.71 18.42 -14.22
N ALA A 24 -11.43 19.02 -15.18
CA ALA A 24 -12.47 20.01 -14.99
C ALA A 24 -13.91 19.48 -15.20
N ARG A 25 -14.13 18.20 -15.48
CA ARG A 25 -15.46 17.62 -15.77
C ARG A 25 -15.92 16.66 -14.67
N GLU A 26 -17.22 16.71 -14.40
CA GLU A 26 -17.99 15.84 -13.47
C GLU A 26 -17.93 14.33 -13.77
N ASN A 27 -17.18 13.90 -14.80
CA ASN A 27 -17.17 12.56 -15.38
C ASN A 27 -15.76 11.91 -15.46
N ALA A 28 -14.75 12.46 -14.79
CA ALA A 28 -13.44 11.81 -14.70
C ALA A 28 -13.56 10.48 -13.93
N LEU A 29 -13.06 9.37 -14.49
CA LEU A 29 -13.09 8.06 -13.84
C LEU A 29 -11.92 7.82 -12.89
N PHE A 30 -10.78 8.47 -13.14
CA PHE A 30 -9.61 8.35 -12.29
C PHE A 30 -8.64 9.54 -12.41
N CYS A 31 -7.85 9.76 -11.36
CA CYS A 31 -6.70 10.66 -11.32
C CYS A 31 -5.49 9.89 -10.80
N ILE A 32 -4.33 10.04 -11.46
CA ILE A 32 -3.14 9.27 -11.09
C ILE A 32 -1.88 10.15 -11.12
N ARG A 33 -1.01 9.96 -10.12
CA ARG A 33 0.30 10.63 -10.03
C ARG A 33 1.37 9.69 -9.49
N PRO A 34 2.61 9.74 -10.01
CA PRO A 34 3.72 9.03 -9.40
C PRO A 34 4.09 9.67 -8.05
N GLN A 35 4.69 8.90 -7.15
CA GLN A 35 5.34 9.44 -5.96
C GLN A 35 6.70 10.05 -6.33
N ASP A 36 6.98 11.25 -5.84
CA ASP A 36 8.18 12.01 -6.22
C ASP A 36 9.49 11.30 -5.86
N SER A 37 9.52 10.60 -4.71
CA SER A 37 10.70 9.91 -4.20
C SER A 37 10.85 8.46 -4.71
N ASN A 38 9.80 7.87 -5.29
CA ASN A 38 9.82 6.47 -5.73
C ASN A 38 8.86 6.25 -6.91
N LEU A 39 9.41 6.07 -8.10
CA LEU A 39 8.63 5.90 -9.34
C LEU A 39 7.94 4.53 -9.47
N HIS A 40 8.21 3.60 -8.57
CA HIS A 40 7.42 2.36 -8.47
C HIS A 40 6.09 2.59 -7.76
N ILE A 41 5.95 3.71 -7.03
CA ILE A 41 4.74 4.02 -6.28
C ILE A 41 3.90 5.05 -7.05
N TRP A 42 2.62 4.74 -7.18
CA TRP A 42 1.63 5.56 -7.86
C TRP A 42 0.43 5.79 -6.96
N HIS A 43 0.05 7.04 -6.82
CA HIS A 43 -1.15 7.48 -6.13
C HIS A 43 -2.28 7.52 -7.14
N LEU A 44 -3.38 6.82 -6.86
CA LEU A 44 -4.53 6.68 -7.76
C LEU A 44 -5.81 7.00 -7.00
N VAL A 45 -6.63 7.88 -7.54
CA VAL A 45 -8.01 8.11 -7.12
C VAL A 45 -8.91 7.61 -8.22
N ILE A 46 -9.89 6.76 -7.90
CA ILE A 46 -10.92 6.31 -8.83
C ILE A 46 -12.28 6.84 -8.38
N PHE A 47 -13.15 7.16 -9.33
CA PHE A 47 -14.46 7.77 -9.09
C PHE A 47 -15.57 6.97 -9.75
N ASN A 48 -16.67 6.79 -9.04
CA ASN A 48 -17.92 6.40 -9.66
C ASN A 48 -18.72 7.65 -10.06
N PRO A 49 -18.99 7.90 -11.36
CA PRO A 49 -19.70 9.09 -11.79
C PRO A 49 -21.18 9.09 -11.37
N VAL A 50 -21.76 7.93 -11.09
CA VAL A 50 -23.16 7.75 -10.70
C VAL A 50 -23.34 8.00 -9.20
N THR A 51 -22.60 7.29 -8.35
CA THR A 51 -22.77 7.38 -6.89
C THR A 51 -21.90 8.43 -6.22
N LYS A 52 -20.98 9.03 -6.98
CA LYS A 52 -19.99 10.00 -6.48
C LYS A 52 -19.06 9.42 -5.42
N VAL A 53 -19.01 8.09 -5.30
CA VAL A 53 -18.02 7.41 -4.46
C VAL A 53 -16.66 7.61 -5.10
N GLU A 54 -15.72 8.06 -4.28
CA GLU A 54 -14.31 8.08 -4.63
C GLU A 54 -13.51 7.16 -3.72
N VAL A 55 -12.47 6.53 -4.28
CA VAL A 55 -11.57 5.62 -3.58
C VAL A 55 -10.15 6.02 -3.89
N TYR A 56 -9.38 6.27 -2.84
CA TYR A 56 -7.96 6.57 -2.90
C TYR A 56 -7.14 5.31 -2.64
N LEU A 57 -6.23 5.05 -3.58
CA LEU A 57 -5.45 3.83 -3.73
C LEU A 57 -3.97 4.20 -3.87
N LYS A 58 -3.11 3.32 -3.37
CA LYS A 58 -1.68 3.34 -3.65
C LYS A 58 -1.35 2.08 -4.44
N LEU A 59 -0.72 2.25 -5.60
CA LEU A 59 -0.23 1.17 -6.45
C LEU A 59 1.27 1.11 -6.32
N TYR A 60 1.80 -0.08 -6.05
CA TYR A 60 3.21 -0.39 -6.24
C TYR A 60 3.34 -1.23 -7.51
N ILE A 61 4.16 -0.78 -8.45
CA ILE A 61 4.48 -1.46 -9.69
C ILE A 61 5.98 -1.72 -9.69
N GLY A 62 6.36 -2.92 -9.24
CA GLY A 62 7.74 -3.39 -9.18
C GLY A 62 8.09 -4.25 -10.39
N ASP A 63 9.36 -4.62 -10.48
CA ASP A 63 9.93 -5.58 -11.44
C ASP A 63 9.83 -5.16 -12.92
N GLU A 64 10.96 -5.05 -13.61
CA GLU A 64 10.99 -4.50 -14.98
C GLU A 64 10.56 -5.53 -16.05
N ASP A 65 10.88 -6.81 -15.83
CA ASP A 65 10.65 -7.88 -16.83
C ASP A 65 9.28 -8.56 -16.65
N GLU A 66 8.86 -8.81 -15.40
CA GLU A 66 7.57 -9.39 -15.05
C GLU A 66 6.91 -8.54 -13.95
N PRO A 67 6.17 -7.48 -14.32
CA PRO A 67 5.77 -6.47 -13.35
C PRO A 67 4.88 -7.03 -12.26
N SER A 68 5.31 -6.85 -11.00
CA SER A 68 4.46 -7.10 -9.84
C SER A 68 3.59 -5.89 -9.56
N ILE A 69 2.29 -6.11 -9.34
CA ILE A 69 1.32 -5.04 -9.07
C ILE A 69 0.70 -5.28 -7.70
N ILE A 70 0.96 -4.39 -6.75
CA ILE A 70 0.39 -4.43 -5.41
C ILE A 70 -0.49 -3.20 -5.22
N LEU A 71 -1.75 -3.44 -4.88
CA LEU A 71 -2.73 -2.42 -4.54
C LEU A 71 -2.86 -2.30 -3.02
N LYS A 72 -2.88 -1.07 -2.52
CA LYS A 72 -3.25 -0.76 -1.15
C LYS A 72 -4.41 0.22 -1.15
N CYS A 73 -5.52 -0.17 -0.56
CA CYS A 73 -6.68 0.70 -0.45
C CYS A 73 -6.56 1.60 0.79
N LEU A 74 -6.71 2.91 0.62
CA LEU A 74 -6.58 3.89 1.71
C LEU A 74 -7.92 4.45 2.15
N THR A 75 -8.99 4.18 1.39
CA THR A 75 -10.35 4.65 1.65
C THR A 75 -11.27 3.47 2.04
N PRO A 76 -12.20 3.69 2.99
CA PRO A 76 -13.27 2.75 3.27
C PRO A 76 -13.99 2.31 2.00
N ASN A 77 -14.11 1.00 1.82
CA ASN A 77 -14.82 0.36 0.72
C ASN A 77 -15.21 -1.06 1.15
N THR A 78 -16.02 -1.73 0.33
CA THR A 78 -16.59 -3.05 0.62
C THR A 78 -15.73 -4.21 0.13
N LEU A 79 -14.76 -3.97 -0.75
CA LEU A 79 -13.98 -5.01 -1.42
C LEU A 79 -12.66 -5.34 -0.71
N PHE A 80 -11.93 -4.29 -0.32
CA PHE A 80 -10.58 -4.43 0.22
C PHE A 80 -10.46 -3.73 1.57
N PRO A 81 -9.87 -4.40 2.57
CA PRO A 81 -9.63 -3.79 3.87
C PRO A 81 -8.65 -2.61 3.74
N ILE A 82 -8.92 -1.55 4.50
CA ILE A 82 -8.11 -0.32 4.50
C ILE A 82 -6.71 -0.65 5.00
N GLY A 83 -5.70 -0.16 4.29
CA GLY A 83 -4.30 -0.25 4.68
C GLY A 83 -3.62 -1.59 4.41
N ARG A 84 -4.32 -2.59 3.87
CA ARG A 84 -3.72 -3.88 3.51
C ARG A 84 -3.26 -3.92 2.07
N SER A 85 -2.23 -4.73 1.84
CA SER A 85 -1.70 -5.01 0.51
C SER A 85 -2.51 -6.12 -0.16
N VAL A 86 -2.87 -5.90 -1.41
CA VAL A 86 -3.62 -6.82 -2.26
C VAL A 86 -2.83 -7.02 -3.54
N SER A 87 -2.47 -8.27 -3.85
CA SER A 87 -1.78 -8.58 -5.09
C SER A 87 -2.74 -8.50 -6.29
N LEU A 88 -2.40 -7.64 -7.24
CA LEU A 88 -3.03 -7.53 -8.55
C LEU A 88 -2.08 -7.95 -9.69
N THR A 89 -1.02 -8.70 -9.38
CA THR A 89 -0.03 -9.13 -10.38
C THR A 89 -0.65 -9.92 -11.55
N HIS A 90 -1.79 -10.58 -11.34
CA HIS A 90 -2.56 -11.23 -12.41
C HIS A 90 -3.08 -10.25 -13.49
N LEU A 91 -3.06 -8.93 -13.24
CA LEU A 91 -3.40 -7.87 -14.20
C LEU A 91 -2.17 -7.32 -14.95
N ASN A 92 -0.97 -7.85 -14.72
CA ASN A 92 0.27 -7.36 -15.34
C ASN A 92 0.24 -7.42 -16.87
N TYR A 93 -0.48 -8.39 -17.44
CA TYR A 93 -0.70 -8.50 -18.88
C TYR A 93 -1.23 -7.19 -19.49
N PHE A 94 -2.22 -6.54 -18.85
CA PHE A 94 -2.75 -5.26 -19.34
C PHE A 94 -1.66 -4.18 -19.38
N LEU A 95 -0.77 -4.17 -18.40
CA LEU A 95 0.33 -3.21 -18.34
C LEU A 95 1.40 -3.49 -19.41
N VAL A 96 1.75 -4.75 -19.60
CA VAL A 96 2.82 -5.17 -20.54
C VAL A 96 2.36 -5.02 -21.98
N GLU A 97 1.18 -5.52 -22.32
CA GLU A 97 0.66 -5.52 -23.69
C GLU A 97 -0.03 -4.21 -24.05
N ASP A 98 -1.00 -3.77 -23.25
CA ASP A 98 -1.91 -2.68 -23.63
C ASP A 98 -1.54 -1.32 -23.02
N GLY A 99 -0.69 -1.30 -22.00
CA GLY A 99 -0.18 -0.10 -21.34
C GLY A 99 -0.96 0.33 -20.10
N PHE A 100 -0.68 1.54 -19.61
CA PHE A 100 -1.16 1.94 -18.29
C PHE A 100 -2.67 2.17 -18.23
N LEU A 101 -3.27 2.75 -19.27
CA LEU A 101 -4.69 3.08 -19.30
C LEU A 101 -5.61 1.84 -19.13
N PRO A 102 -5.41 0.75 -19.89
CA PRO A 102 -6.20 -0.48 -19.73
C PRO A 102 -6.10 -1.08 -18.34
N LEU A 103 -4.92 -1.08 -17.71
CA LEU A 103 -4.76 -1.48 -16.31
C LEU A 103 -5.66 -0.65 -15.38
N LEU A 104 -5.65 0.69 -15.52
CA LEU A 104 -6.48 1.58 -14.71
C LEU A 104 -7.97 1.35 -14.92
N GLN A 105 -8.39 1.05 -16.15
CA GLN A 105 -9.78 0.71 -16.45
C GLN A 105 -10.18 -0.60 -15.76
N GLN A 106 -9.34 -1.63 -15.76
CA GLN A 106 -9.63 -2.88 -15.06
C GLN A 106 -9.71 -2.69 -13.55
N ILE A 107 -8.79 -1.90 -12.97
CA ILE A 107 -8.86 -1.54 -11.55
C ILE A 107 -10.18 -0.82 -11.26
N TRP A 108 -10.58 0.15 -12.08
CA TRP A 108 -11.87 0.84 -11.90
C TRP A 108 -13.05 -0.14 -11.91
N ARG A 109 -13.06 -1.09 -12.85
CA ARG A 109 -14.11 -2.12 -12.99
C ARG A 109 -14.17 -3.04 -11.78
N LEU A 110 -13.02 -3.42 -11.19
CA LEU A 110 -12.99 -4.20 -9.95
C LEU A 110 -13.82 -3.54 -8.84
N PHE A 111 -13.78 -2.21 -8.74
CA PHE A 111 -14.50 -1.47 -7.70
C PHE A 111 -15.97 -1.19 -8.04
N PHE A 112 -16.32 -1.06 -9.32
CA PHE A 112 -17.57 -0.42 -9.70
C PHE A 112 -18.44 -1.19 -10.72
N ASP A 113 -17.99 -2.29 -11.32
CA ASP A 113 -18.84 -3.09 -12.22
C ASP A 113 -20.00 -3.77 -11.45
N ASN A 114 -19.78 -4.14 -10.19
CA ASN A 114 -20.81 -4.73 -9.32
C ASN A 114 -21.43 -3.65 -8.42
N CYS A 115 -22.44 -2.97 -8.95
CA CYS A 115 -23.03 -1.73 -8.43
C CYS A 115 -23.76 -1.84 -7.08
N GLU A 116 -23.93 -3.04 -6.51
CA GLU A 116 -24.87 -3.29 -5.42
C GLU A 116 -24.38 -2.89 -4.02
N GLN A 117 -23.08 -2.60 -3.85
CA GLN A 117 -22.50 -2.30 -2.54
C GLN A 117 -21.64 -1.03 -2.53
N MET A 118 -22.16 0.05 -3.10
CA MET A 118 -21.43 1.31 -3.13
C MET A 118 -21.40 1.94 -1.74
N GLY A 119 -20.17 2.14 -1.24
CA GLY A 119 -19.91 2.78 0.04
C GLY A 119 -20.53 4.18 0.13
N ASN A 120 -20.62 4.71 1.35
CA ASN A 120 -21.16 6.05 1.57
C ASN A 120 -20.23 7.11 0.94
N SER A 121 -20.67 7.73 -0.17
CA SER A 121 -19.87 8.70 -0.92
C SER A 121 -19.42 9.90 -0.07
N ARG A 122 -20.27 10.35 0.86
CA ARG A 122 -19.90 11.41 1.81
C ARG A 122 -18.81 10.96 2.77
N LEU A 123 -18.87 9.71 3.24
CA LEU A 123 -17.82 9.13 4.10
C LEU A 123 -16.51 9.01 3.32
N THR A 124 -16.52 8.44 2.12
CA THR A 124 -15.28 8.23 1.36
C THR A 124 -14.64 9.56 0.96
N PHE A 125 -15.46 10.55 0.57
CA PHE A 125 -15.03 11.92 0.35
C PHE A 125 -14.36 12.50 1.61
N ALA A 126 -15.07 12.54 2.74
CA ALA A 126 -14.55 13.12 3.98
C ALA A 126 -13.30 12.40 4.48
N TRP A 127 -13.26 11.07 4.38
CA TRP A 127 -12.14 10.23 4.79
C TRP A 127 -10.85 10.64 4.08
N ASN A 128 -10.89 10.81 2.76
CA ASN A 128 -9.69 11.14 1.99
C ASN A 128 -9.09 12.50 2.37
N ARG A 129 -9.92 13.48 2.73
CA ARG A 129 -9.43 14.82 3.16
C ARG A 129 -8.95 14.81 4.60
N ILE A 130 -9.61 14.05 5.47
CA ILE A 130 -9.34 14.05 6.92
C ILE A 130 -8.20 13.10 7.26
N MET A 131 -8.26 11.84 6.82
CA MET A 131 -7.38 10.75 7.26
C MET A 131 -6.15 10.56 6.38
N CYS A 132 -6.27 10.76 5.07
CA CYS A 132 -5.18 10.47 4.11
C CYS A 132 -4.29 11.70 3.91
N LYS A 133 -3.10 11.75 4.53
CA LYS A 133 -2.19 12.90 4.40
C LYS A 133 -1.67 13.06 2.97
N GLU A 134 -1.19 11.97 2.39
CA GLU A 134 -0.66 11.89 1.02
C GLU A 134 -1.68 12.33 -0.04
N PHE A 135 -2.98 12.07 0.18
CA PHE A 135 -4.02 12.50 -0.74
C PHE A 135 -3.99 14.01 -0.98
N LYS A 136 -3.79 14.78 0.09
CA LYS A 136 -3.78 16.25 0.04
C LYS A 136 -2.54 16.80 -0.67
N ILE A 137 -1.43 16.07 -0.59
CA ILE A 137 -0.18 16.42 -1.24
C ILE A 137 -0.27 16.14 -2.74
N HIS A 138 -0.75 14.94 -3.10
CA HIS A 138 -0.79 14.48 -4.48
C HIS A 138 -1.99 15.01 -5.26
N PHE A 139 -3.12 15.33 -4.63
CA PHE A 139 -4.33 15.78 -5.33
C PHE A 139 -4.94 17.04 -4.69
N PRO A 140 -4.20 18.16 -4.62
CA PRO A 140 -4.71 19.41 -4.05
C PRO A 140 -5.96 19.93 -4.79
N GLU A 141 -6.09 19.65 -6.09
CA GLU A 141 -7.26 20.02 -6.89
C GLU A 141 -8.54 19.28 -6.49
N LEU A 142 -8.43 18.14 -5.80
CA LEU A 142 -9.57 17.32 -5.40
C LEU A 142 -10.05 17.62 -3.97
N LEU A 143 -9.40 18.53 -3.23
CA LEU A 143 -9.71 18.74 -1.81
C LEU A 143 -11.19 19.06 -1.56
N GLY A 144 -11.79 19.94 -2.38
CA GLY A 144 -13.16 20.40 -2.18
C GLY A 144 -13.38 21.00 -0.78
N ASN A 145 -14.64 21.07 -0.35
CA ASN A 145 -15.01 21.61 0.96
C ASN A 145 -15.66 20.54 1.84
N LEU A 146 -15.24 20.48 3.10
CA LEU A 146 -15.91 19.68 4.12
C LEU A 146 -17.11 20.45 4.69
N VAL A 147 -18.14 19.72 5.08
CA VAL A 147 -19.35 20.27 5.69
C VAL A 147 -19.48 19.85 7.15
N SER A 148 -20.35 20.56 7.88
CA SER A 148 -20.65 20.24 9.28
C SER A 148 -21.06 18.76 9.45
N GLY A 149 -20.43 18.10 10.41
CA GLY A 149 -20.67 16.68 10.73
C GLY A 149 -19.72 15.68 10.08
N ASP A 150 -18.90 16.08 9.09
CA ASP A 150 -17.98 15.16 8.39
C ASP A 150 -16.91 14.57 9.33
N TYR A 151 -16.31 15.41 10.18
CA TYR A 151 -15.35 14.95 11.18
C TYR A 151 -15.94 13.94 12.17
N SER A 152 -17.18 14.18 12.63
CA SER A 152 -17.88 13.26 13.53
C SER A 152 -18.18 11.94 12.83
N MET A 153 -18.61 11.98 11.56
CA MET A 153 -18.86 10.78 10.75
C MET A 153 -17.60 9.93 10.59
N VAL A 154 -16.49 10.54 10.19
CA VAL A 154 -15.19 9.85 10.02
C VAL A 154 -14.71 9.28 11.35
N LYS A 155 -14.80 10.05 12.45
CA LYS A 155 -14.42 9.58 13.80
C LYS A 155 -15.26 8.39 14.24
N ASN A 156 -16.58 8.43 14.03
CA ASN A 156 -17.47 7.32 14.38
C ASN A 156 -17.13 6.06 13.57
N TYR A 157 -16.90 6.21 12.27
CA TYR A 157 -16.49 5.08 11.42
C TYR A 157 -15.14 4.49 11.86
N TYR A 158 -14.13 5.34 12.11
CA TYR A 158 -12.81 4.91 12.57
C TYR A 158 -12.90 4.10 13.87
N ASN A 159 -13.67 4.59 14.85
CA ASN A 159 -13.86 3.92 16.13
C ASN A 159 -14.63 2.58 15.99
N ALA A 160 -15.60 2.51 15.09
CA ALA A 160 -16.42 1.30 14.89
C ALA A 160 -15.70 0.20 14.08
N SER A 161 -14.82 0.60 13.16
CA SER A 161 -14.18 -0.32 12.21
C SER A 161 -12.90 -0.98 12.74
N GLY A 162 -12.30 -0.44 13.81
CA GLY A 162 -11.04 -0.96 14.36
C GLY A 162 -9.87 -0.89 13.37
N VAL A 163 -9.99 -0.04 12.35
CA VAL A 163 -9.04 0.09 11.25
C VAL A 163 -7.75 0.75 11.73
N ALA A 164 -6.61 0.16 11.38
CA ALA A 164 -5.31 0.79 11.58
C ALA A 164 -5.22 2.10 10.77
N ASN A 165 -4.62 3.13 11.35
CA ASN A 165 -4.45 4.43 10.70
C ASN A 165 -3.81 4.24 9.31
N PRO A 166 -4.40 4.81 8.23
CA PRO A 166 -3.86 4.70 6.88
C PRO A 166 -2.39 5.16 6.76
N ASN A 167 -1.93 6.00 7.69
CA ASN A 167 -0.58 6.55 7.73
C ASN A 167 0.40 5.73 8.59
N ASP A 168 -0.05 4.76 9.40
CA ASP A 168 0.81 4.04 10.36
C ASP A 168 1.57 2.85 9.73
N VAL A 169 1.31 2.54 8.45
CA VAL A 169 2.06 1.53 7.69
C VAL A 169 3.14 2.21 6.85
N MET A 170 3.93 3.06 7.50
CA MET A 170 5.14 3.67 6.93
C MET A 170 6.36 2.86 7.38
N ASP A 171 6.62 1.78 6.66
CA ASP A 171 8.00 1.38 6.42
C ASP A 171 8.11 0.93 4.96
N ASP A 172 8.14 1.90 4.04
CA ASP A 172 8.33 1.69 2.60
C ASP A 172 9.82 1.42 2.25
N THR A 173 10.64 0.97 3.21
CA THR A 173 12.11 0.84 3.06
C THR A 173 12.63 -0.58 2.86
N GLN A 174 11.77 -1.60 2.69
CA GLN A 174 12.23 -2.98 2.47
C GLN A 174 11.73 -3.51 1.11
N PRO A 175 12.63 -3.88 0.19
CA PRO A 175 12.24 -4.67 -0.97
C PRO A 175 11.79 -6.05 -0.50
N VAL A 176 10.56 -6.42 -0.84
CA VAL A 176 10.02 -7.75 -0.62
C VAL A 176 10.81 -8.74 -1.49
N LEU A 177 11.83 -9.37 -0.91
CA LEU A 177 12.50 -10.54 -1.49
C LEU A 177 11.64 -11.77 -1.19
N THR A 178 10.75 -12.13 -2.10
CA THR A 178 10.01 -13.39 -2.03
C THR A 178 10.89 -14.55 -2.52
N THR A 179 11.43 -15.34 -1.58
CA THR A 179 11.82 -16.73 -1.85
C THR A 179 10.57 -17.62 -1.80
N PRO A 180 10.36 -18.56 -2.74
CA PRO A 180 9.15 -19.38 -2.78
C PRO A 180 9.23 -20.50 -1.74
N ILE A 181 8.26 -20.55 -0.83
CA ILE A 181 7.99 -21.71 0.03
C ILE A 181 6.86 -22.52 -0.62
N GLN A 182 7.15 -23.79 -0.93
CA GLN A 182 6.16 -24.77 -1.37
C GLN A 182 5.14 -25.02 -0.25
N CYS A 183 3.86 -24.84 -0.54
CA CYS A 183 2.77 -25.26 0.33
C CYS A 183 1.89 -26.26 -0.42
N HIS A 184 1.78 -27.47 0.14
CA HIS A 184 0.91 -28.54 -0.34
C HIS A 184 -0.57 -28.14 -0.28
N SER A 185 -1.31 -28.47 -1.34
CA SER A 185 -2.76 -28.31 -1.44
C SER A 185 -3.52 -29.24 -0.49
N SER A 186 -4.57 -28.71 0.13
CA SER A 186 -5.77 -29.49 0.46
C SER A 186 -7.03 -28.63 0.29
N ASN A 187 -8.08 -29.28 -0.19
CA ASN A 187 -9.32 -28.73 -0.75
C ASN A 187 -10.18 -27.93 0.25
N GLY A 188 -10.87 -26.90 -0.24
CA GLY A 188 -12.00 -26.26 0.43
C GLY A 188 -12.47 -24.99 -0.28
N ASP A 189 -13.77 -24.90 -0.53
CA ASP A 189 -14.48 -24.01 -1.45
C ASP A 189 -14.23 -22.48 -1.36
N THR A 190 -14.58 -21.85 -2.49
CA THR A 190 -14.34 -20.48 -2.97
C THR A 190 -14.87 -19.32 -2.10
N THR A 191 -13.99 -18.39 -1.75
CA THR A 191 -14.05 -16.92 -2.04
C THR A 191 -12.80 -16.25 -1.46
N ASN A 192 -11.64 -16.51 -2.06
CA ASN A 192 -10.35 -16.08 -1.50
C ASN A 192 -9.77 -14.89 -2.26
N THR A 193 -10.13 -13.68 -1.85
CA THR A 193 -9.22 -12.54 -1.93
C THR A 193 -8.10 -12.80 -0.94
N ILE A 194 -6.96 -13.30 -1.43
CA ILE A 194 -5.79 -13.61 -0.59
C ILE A 194 -5.18 -12.29 -0.13
N ALA A 195 -5.49 -11.90 1.11
CA ALA A 195 -4.79 -10.84 1.82
C ALA A 195 -3.43 -11.39 2.29
N CYS A 196 -2.33 -10.83 1.79
CA CYS A 196 -0.98 -11.28 2.11
C CYS A 196 -0.47 -10.68 3.43
N ASP A 197 -1.14 -10.91 4.56
CA ASP A 197 -0.65 -10.44 5.86
C ASP A 197 -1.14 -11.36 7.00
N ASP A 198 -0.47 -12.50 7.20
CA ASP A 198 -0.51 -13.24 8.46
C ASP A 198 0.51 -12.63 9.43
N PHE A 199 0.04 -11.75 10.32
CA PHE A 199 0.82 -11.33 11.49
C PHE A 199 0.53 -12.30 12.65
N PRO A 200 1.48 -13.15 13.08
CA PRO A 200 1.33 -13.83 14.36
C PRO A 200 1.39 -12.77 15.47
N ARG A 201 0.27 -12.60 16.18
CA ARG A 201 0.21 -11.86 17.44
C ARG A 201 1.33 -12.36 18.35
N SER A 202 2.35 -11.54 18.55
CA SER A 202 3.43 -11.79 19.48
C SER A 202 2.83 -11.85 20.88
N GLN A 203 2.67 -13.06 21.42
CA GLN A 203 2.36 -13.21 22.84
C GLN A 203 3.53 -12.64 23.64
N LYS A 204 3.21 -11.68 24.52
CA LYS A 204 4.12 -11.15 25.55
C LYS A 204 4.81 -12.32 26.25
N ARG A 205 6.11 -12.47 26.03
CA ARG A 205 6.98 -13.39 26.77
C ARG A 205 7.04 -12.91 28.22
N GLN A 206 6.23 -13.49 29.09
CA GLN A 206 6.31 -13.30 30.53
C GLN A 206 7.64 -13.90 31.00
N ARG A 207 8.54 -13.05 31.50
CA ARG A 207 9.82 -13.43 32.07
C ARG A 207 9.55 -13.94 33.48
N SER A 208 9.67 -15.26 33.70
CA SER A 208 9.68 -15.85 35.04
C SER A 208 10.96 -15.44 35.77
N THR A 209 10.78 -14.86 36.95
CA THR A 209 11.84 -14.57 37.93
C THR A 209 12.04 -15.79 38.82
N GLY A 210 13.30 -16.17 38.98
CA GLY A 210 13.83 -16.71 40.23
C GLY A 210 13.95 -18.23 40.32
N GLU A 211 15.16 -18.74 40.08
CA GLU A 211 15.77 -19.75 40.94
C GLU A 211 17.31 -19.65 40.83
N SER A 212 17.95 -19.44 41.97
CA SER A 212 19.39 -19.58 42.26
C SER A 212 19.74 -21.07 42.42
N VAL A 213 20.96 -21.55 42.12
CA VAL A 213 22.06 -21.70 43.09
C VAL A 213 23.33 -22.24 42.39
N ASP A 214 24.47 -21.61 42.70
CA ASP A 214 25.88 -22.01 42.91
C ASP A 214 26.78 -22.81 41.92
N PHE A 215 27.86 -22.10 41.52
CA PHE A 215 29.32 -22.37 41.61
C PHE A 215 29.91 -23.79 41.45
N ILE A 216 30.97 -23.88 40.63
CA ILE A 216 32.39 -24.15 41.04
C ILE A 216 33.35 -23.92 39.85
N THR A 217 34.47 -23.26 40.15
CA THR A 217 35.67 -22.93 39.33
C THR A 217 36.64 -24.13 39.21
N PRO A 218 37.59 -24.13 38.25
CA PRO A 218 38.99 -23.70 38.54
C PRO A 218 39.60 -22.93 37.35
N GLY A 219 40.68 -22.15 37.39
CA GLY A 219 41.73 -21.86 38.38
C GLY A 219 43.04 -21.61 37.60
N SER A 220 43.72 -20.50 37.91
CA SER A 220 45.15 -20.12 37.69
C SER A 220 45.72 -20.06 36.25
N ASP A 221 46.07 -18.87 35.74
CA ASP A 221 47.41 -18.20 35.80
C ASP A 221 48.22 -18.61 34.53
N ASP A 222 49.04 -17.84 33.81
CA ASP A 222 49.69 -16.54 33.93
C ASP A 222 50.21 -16.14 32.52
N ASP A 223 50.68 -14.91 32.42
CA ASP A 223 51.84 -14.46 31.61
C ASP A 223 51.72 -14.07 30.11
N ASP A 224 51.64 -12.74 29.95
CA ASP A 224 52.68 -11.86 29.37
C ASP A 224 52.99 -11.84 27.85
N GLY A 225 53.27 -10.63 27.36
CA GLY A 225 54.04 -10.42 26.13
C GLY A 225 53.30 -9.91 24.88
N THR A 226 52.71 -8.72 24.94
CA THR A 226 52.61 -7.86 23.73
C THR A 226 54.02 -7.54 23.19
N PRO A 227 54.24 -7.22 21.89
CA PRO A 227 53.98 -5.85 21.45
C PRO A 227 53.62 -5.61 19.96
N LEU A 228 52.86 -4.52 19.74
CA LEU A 228 53.03 -3.46 18.71
C LEU A 228 52.96 -3.89 17.21
N ARG A 229 52.29 -3.20 16.29
CA ARG A 229 52.02 -1.77 16.18
C ARG A 229 51.00 -1.49 15.06
N LYS A 230 50.22 -0.45 15.34
CA LYS A 230 49.27 0.34 14.56
C LYS A 230 49.63 0.69 13.09
N ARG A 231 48.53 0.74 12.29
CA ARG A 231 48.08 1.79 11.33
C ARG A 231 48.81 1.93 9.98
N LEU A 232 48.11 1.75 8.85
CA LEU A 232 47.24 2.69 8.10
C LEU A 232 47.96 3.86 7.39
N ARG A 233 47.79 3.84 6.04
CA ARG A 233 47.67 4.97 5.09
C ARG A 233 48.89 5.88 4.84
N ARG A 234 49.36 5.87 3.60
CA ARG A 234 48.80 6.73 2.53
C ARG A 234 48.75 5.97 1.21
#